data_AF-A0A6B3CPK9-F1
#
_entry.id   AF-A0A6B3CPK9-F1
#
_cell.length_a   1.000
_cell.length_b   1.000
_cell.length_c   1.000
_cell.angle_alpha   90.00
_cell.angle_beta   90.00
_cell.angle_gamma   90.00
#
_symmetry.space_group_name_H-M   'P 1'
#
loop_
_entity.id
_entity.type
_entity.pdbx_description
1 polymer ?
#
loop_
_entity_poly.entity_id
_entity_poly.type
_entity_poly.pdbx_seq_one_letter_code
_entity_poly.pdbx_strand_id
1 'polypeptide(L)'
;GRLMAWFFTGVGMVPVDRDGGRGGVAALMTGRRILEEGHVFGIYPEGTRSPDGRLYRGRTGIARLTLMTGAPVVPFAVIGTDKLQPGGAGLPRP
;
A
#
# COMPACT_ATOMS: atom_id res chain seq x y z
N GLY A 1 11.99 4.64 -12.41
CA GLY A 1 12.49 5.72 -13.30
C GLY A 1 11.85 7.05 -12.92
N ARG A 2 12.51 8.18 -13.21
CA ARG A 2 12.05 9.53 -12.79
C ARG A 2 10.63 9.89 -13.26
N LEU A 3 10.25 9.45 -14.46
CA LEU A 3 8.90 9.67 -15.02
C LEU A 3 7.81 8.95 -14.20
N MET A 4 8.09 7.70 -13.83
CA MET A 4 7.20 6.87 -13.02
C MET A 4 7.08 7.41 -11.59
N ALA A 5 8.19 7.88 -11.00
CA ALA A 5 8.17 8.54 -9.70
C ALA A 5 7.32 9.82 -9.73
N TRP A 6 7.50 10.68 -10.75
CA TRP A 6 6.70 11.89 -10.94
C TRP A 6 5.20 11.58 -11.01
N PHE A 7 4.81 10.57 -11.81
CA PHE A 7 3.43 10.14 -11.93
C PHE A 7 2.86 9.71 -10.57
N PHE A 8 3.55 8.83 -9.85
CA PHE A 8 3.07 8.33 -8.56
C PHE A 8 2.98 9.42 -7.49
N THR A 9 3.96 10.32 -7.41
CA THR A 9 3.88 11.47 -6.50
C THR A 9 2.76 12.44 -6.90
N GLY A 10 2.51 12.60 -8.20
CA GLY A 10 1.45 13.47 -8.72
C GLY A 10 0.04 12.96 -8.44
N VAL A 11 -0.16 11.64 -8.37
CA VAL A 11 -1.46 11.02 -8.03
C VAL A 11 -1.65 10.81 -6.52
N GLY A 12 -0.80 11.41 -5.68
CA GLY A 12 -0.90 11.33 -4.22
C GLY A 12 -0.38 10.02 -3.61
N MET A 13 0.35 9.21 -4.39
CA MET A 13 1.01 8.02 -3.86
C MET A 13 2.23 8.44 -3.04
N VAL A 14 2.25 8.02 -1.77
CA VAL A 14 3.33 8.41 -0.87
C VAL A 14 4.48 7.41 -0.99
N PRO A 15 5.69 7.87 -1.36
CA PRO A 15 6.85 7.00 -1.46
C PRO A 15 7.21 6.51 -0.05
N VAL A 16 7.18 5.19 0.11
CA VAL A 16 7.55 4.53 1.37
C VAL A 16 8.82 3.75 1.11
N ASP A 17 9.87 4.12 1.86
CA ASP A 17 11.08 3.33 1.89
C ASP A 17 10.81 2.03 2.67
N ARG A 18 10.93 0.91 1.97
CA ARG A 18 10.72 -0.44 2.53
C ARG A 18 12.04 -1.12 2.88
N ASP A 19 13.18 -0.52 2.55
CA ASP A 19 14.48 -1.13 2.76
C ASP A 19 14.95 -0.94 4.21
N GLY A 20 15.40 -2.05 4.81
CA GLY A 20 15.83 -2.13 6.20
C GLY A 20 14.72 -2.39 7.22
N GLY A 21 15.08 -2.97 8.38
CA GLY A 21 14.15 -3.35 9.45
C GLY A 21 13.30 -2.21 10.04
N ARG A 22 13.59 -0.95 9.66
CA ARG A 22 12.86 0.26 10.07
C ARG A 22 11.86 0.77 9.02
N GLY A 23 11.90 0.28 7.77
CA GLY A 23 11.01 0.77 6.68
C GLY A 23 9.52 0.58 6.99
N GLY A 24 9.17 -0.51 7.69
CA GLY A 24 7.79 -0.73 8.16
C GLY A 24 7.32 0.31 9.18
N VAL A 25 8.21 0.85 10.02
CA VAL A 25 7.86 1.89 11.01
C VAL A 25 7.70 3.24 10.33
N ALA A 26 8.59 3.57 9.39
CA ALA A 26 8.49 4.81 8.62
C ALA A 26 7.15 4.88 7.85
N ALA A 27 6.75 3.79 7.20
CA ALA A 27 5.46 3.66 6.53
C ALA A 27 4.27 3.97 7.44
N LEU A 28 4.31 3.47 8.69
CA LEU A 28 3.25 3.70 9.66
C LEU A 28 3.21 5.15 10.16
N MET A 29 4.37 5.77 10.40
CA MET A 29 4.41 7.18 10.82
C MET A 29 3.87 8.09 9.71
N THR A 30 4.18 7.79 8.46
CA THR A 30 3.64 8.48 7.29
C THR A 30 2.12 8.29 7.18
N GLY A 31 1.62 7.06 7.32
CA GLY A 31 0.19 6.79 7.33
C GLY A 31 -0.54 7.52 8.46
N ARG A 32 0.08 7.60 9.65
CA ARG A 32 -0.45 8.34 10.81
C ARG A 32 -0.67 9.81 10.46
N ARG A 33 0.36 10.46 9.89
CA ARG A 33 0.28 11.87 9.49
C ARG A 33 -0.85 12.15 8.49
N ILE A 34 -0.97 11.30 7.47
CA ILE A 34 -2.01 11.44 6.44
C ILE A 34 -3.42 11.36 7.05
N LEU A 35 -3.63 10.42 7.97
CA LEU A 35 -4.90 10.27 8.68
C LEU A 35 -5.17 11.45 9.63
N GLU A 36 -4.14 11.94 10.33
CA GLU A 36 -4.24 13.13 11.21
C GLU A 36 -4.57 14.41 10.42
N GLU A 37 -4.13 14.50 9.16
CA GLU A 37 -4.46 15.59 8.23
C GLU A 37 -5.87 15.47 7.63
N GLY A 38 -6.64 14.43 7.99
CA GLY A 38 -8.01 14.22 7.53
C GLY A 38 -8.10 13.60 6.13
N HIS A 39 -7.00 13.03 5.62
CA HIS A 39 -6.96 12.37 4.32
C HIS A 39 -7.18 10.86 4.43
N VAL A 40 -7.42 10.22 3.27
CA VAL A 40 -7.59 8.78 3.16
C VAL A 40 -6.24 8.10 2.95
N PHE A 41 -5.97 7.04 3.71
CA PHE A 41 -4.76 6.24 3.58
C PHE A 41 -5.08 4.79 3.19
N GLY A 42 -4.68 4.39 1.99
CA GLY A 42 -4.83 3.03 1.48
C GLY A 42 -3.60 2.16 1.77
N ILE A 43 -3.83 0.94 2.25
CA ILE A 43 -2.75 -0.03 2.55
C ILE A 43 -3.16 -1.46 2.19
N TYR A 44 -2.23 -2.19 1.59
CA TYR A 44 -2.34 -3.63 1.39
C TYR A 44 -1.61 -4.35 2.52
N PRO A 45 -2.31 -5.10 3.40
CA PRO A 45 -1.74 -5.64 4.62
C PRO A 45 -0.63 -6.68 4.38
N GLU A 46 -0.63 -7.32 3.21
CA GLU A 46 0.34 -8.34 2.81
C GLU A 46 1.73 -7.75 2.50
N GLY A 47 1.78 -6.47 2.09
CA GLY A 47 3.01 -5.75 1.79
C GLY A 47 3.64 -6.05 0.42
N THR A 48 3.18 -7.10 -0.26
CA THR A 48 3.62 -7.49 -1.61
C THR A 48 2.41 -7.94 -2.43
N ARG A 49 2.49 -7.85 -3.75
CA ARG A 49 1.47 -8.43 -4.64
C ARG A 49 1.46 -9.95 -4.51
N SER A 50 0.27 -10.53 -4.45
CA SER A 50 0.08 -11.97 -4.49
C SER A 50 0.49 -12.55 -5.85
N PRO A 51 1.34 -13.59 -5.91
CA PRO A 51 1.74 -14.21 -7.18
C PRO A 51 0.65 -15.12 -7.77
N ASP A 52 -0.28 -15.61 -6.95
CA ASP A 52 -1.26 -16.63 -7.33
C ASP A 52 -2.72 -16.21 -7.09
N GLY A 53 -2.93 -14.94 -6.70
CA GLY A 53 -4.25 -14.38 -6.41
C GLY A 53 -4.83 -14.78 -5.05
N ARG A 54 -4.08 -15.52 -4.22
CA ARG A 54 -4.50 -15.86 -2.85
C ARG A 54 -4.19 -14.72 -1.89
N LEU A 55 -5.00 -14.59 -0.84
CA LEU A 55 -4.72 -13.70 0.27
C LEU A 55 -3.64 -14.32 1.16
N TYR A 56 -2.61 -13.53 1.45
CA TYR A 56 -1.51 -13.94 2.33
C TYR A 56 -1.67 -13.33 3.73
N ARG A 57 -0.82 -13.78 4.66
CA ARG A 57 -0.85 -13.28 6.03
C ARG A 57 -0.64 -11.76 6.05
N GLY A 58 -1.68 -11.05 6.49
CA GLY A 58 -1.60 -9.62 6.74
C GLY A 58 -0.64 -9.28 7.89
N ARG A 59 0.05 -8.15 7.76
CA ARG A 59 0.87 -7.56 8.81
C ARG A 59 0.00 -6.75 9.77
N THR A 60 0.47 -6.57 11.01
CA THR A 60 -0.26 -5.86 12.09
C THR A 60 -0.31 -4.33 11.94
N GLY A 61 0.23 -3.78 10.85
CA GLY A 61 0.35 -2.34 10.64
C GLY A 61 -0.99 -1.60 10.66
N ILE A 62 -2.04 -2.21 10.10
CA ILE A 62 -3.40 -1.63 10.10
C ILE A 62 -3.91 -1.46 11.53
N ALA A 63 -3.85 -2.52 12.34
CA ALA A 63 -4.30 -2.47 13.73
C ALA A 63 -3.55 -1.40 14.54
N ARG A 64 -2.23 -1.26 14.32
CA ARG A 64 -1.43 -0.23 14.99
C ARG A 64 -1.84 1.19 14.55
N LEU A 65 -2.10 1.42 13.26
CA LEU A 65 -2.58 2.71 12.78
C LEU A 65 -3.94 3.08 13.37
N THR A 66 -4.89 2.14 13.37
CA THR A 66 -6.22 2.35 13.94
C THR A 66 -6.15 2.67 15.43
N LEU A 67 -5.35 1.93 16.20
CA LEU A 67 -5.19 2.20 17.63
C LEU A 67 -4.51 3.55 17.92
N MET A 68 -3.60 4.00 17.06
CA MET A 68 -2.91 5.29 17.25
C MET A 68 -3.75 6.49 16.84
N THR A 69 -4.60 6.35 15.81
CA THR A 69 -5.31 7.49 15.19
C THR A 69 -6.81 7.51 15.47
N GLY A 70 -7.40 6.38 15.88
CA GLY A 70 -8.85 6.22 15.97
C GLY A 70 -9.55 6.18 14.60
N ALA A 71 -8.80 6.18 13.49
CA ALA A 71 -9.38 6.22 12.15
C ALA A 71 -10.18 4.94 11.83
N PRO A 72 -11.39 5.05 11.24
CA PRO A 72 -12.18 3.89 10.87
C PRO A 72 -11.51 3.11 9.74
N VAL A 73 -11.64 1.79 9.78
CA VAL A 73 -11.11 0.89 8.75
C VAL A 73 -12.21 0.48 7.80
N VAL A 74 -12.04 0.75 6.51
CA VAL A 74 -12.93 0.31 5.44
C VAL A 74 -12.24 -0.82 4.67
N PRO A 75 -12.72 -2.08 4.76
CA PRO A 75 -12.15 -3.18 4.00
C PRO A 75 -12.52 -3.07 2.52
N PHE A 76 -11.58 -3.38 1.64
CA PHE A 76 -11.80 -3.49 0.20
C PHE A 76 -11.00 -4.67 -0.39
N ALA A 77 -11.41 -5.15 -1.56
CA ALA A 77 -10.73 -6.20 -2.29
C ALA A 77 -10.60 -5.83 -3.76
N VAL A 78 -9.50 -6.25 -4.38
CA VAL A 78 -9.24 -6.10 -5.81
C VAL A 78 -9.07 -7.49 -6.40
N ILE A 79 -9.89 -7.85 -7.38
CA ILE A 79 -9.94 -9.19 -7.96
C ILE A 79 -9.74 -9.09 -9.48
N GLY A 80 -8.97 -10.01 -10.07
CA GLY A 80 -8.77 -10.11 -11.52
C GLY A 80 -7.63 -9.27 -12.08
N THR A 81 -6.94 -8.48 -11.26
CA THR A 81 -5.76 -7.69 -11.69
C THR A 81 -4.55 -8.57 -11.98
N ASP A 82 -4.49 -9.78 -11.43
CA ASP A 82 -3.51 -10.82 -11.73
C ASP A 82 -3.56 -11.27 -13.20
N LYS A 83 -4.77 -11.29 -13.79
CA LYS A 83 -4.99 -11.65 -15.19
C LYS A 83 -4.58 -10.52 -16.13
N LEU A 84 -4.89 -9.30 -15.72
CA LEU A 84 -4.63 -8.06 -16.46
C LEU A 84 -3.13 -7.74 -16.49
N GLN A 85 -2.42 -7.78 -15.36
CA GLN A 85 -0.97 -7.57 -15.30
C GLN A 85 -0.29 -8.57 -14.36
N PRO A 86 0.12 -9.73 -14.87
CA PRO A 86 0.81 -10.74 -14.07
C PRO A 86 2.12 -10.23 -13.48
N GLY A 87 2.56 -10.86 -12.39
CA GLY A 87 3.86 -10.59 -11.78
C GLY A 87 4.99 -10.73 -12.81
N GLY A 88 5.79 -9.67 -12.97
CA GLY A 88 6.89 -9.61 -13.96
C GLY A 88 6.51 -9.03 -15.32
N ALA A 89 5.22 -8.85 -15.63
CA ALA A 89 4.79 -8.17 -16.85
C ALA A 89 4.97 -6.64 -16.72
N GLY A 90 5.69 -6.04 -17.66
CA GLY A 90 5.94 -4.58 -17.67
C GLY A 90 4.69 -3.74 -17.97
N LEU A 91 3.70 -4.31 -18.66
CA LEU A 91 2.46 -3.64 -19.07
C LEU A 91 1.24 -4.54 -18.87
N PRO A 92 0.05 -3.96 -18.63
CA PRO A 92 -1.21 -4.67 -18.70
C PRO A 92 -1.44 -5.31 -20.06
N ARG A 93 -2.10 -6.47 -20.06
CA ARG A 93 -2.64 -7.10 -21.27
C ARG A 93 -3.88 -6.34 -21.74
N PRO A 94 -4.12 -6.29 -23.06
CA PRO A 94 -5.34 -5.71 -23.62
C PRO A 94 -6.60 -6.44 -23.16
#